data_AF-A0A7Y7DLU1-F1
#
_entry.id   AF-A0A7Y7DLU1-F1
#
_cell.length_a   1.000
_cell.length_b   1.000
_cell.length_c   1.000
_cell.angle_alpha   90.00
_cell.angle_beta   90.00
_cell.angle_gamma   90.00
#
_symmetry.space_group_name_H-M   'P 1'
#
loop_
_entity.id
_entity.type
_entity.pdbx_description
1 polymer ?
#
loop_
_entity_poly.entity_id
_entity_poly.type
_entity_poly.pdbx_seq_one_letter_code
_entity_poly.pdbx_strand_id
1 'polypeptide(L)' 'MTPKEFAEARAKTGLSTAKLAELWNMGKNGGRTIRRWEAGHVPVNPIAAYCITLMISQTDKEQTK' A
#
# COMPACT_ATOMS: atom_id res chain seq x y z
N MET A 1 9.55 0.08 -6.83
CA MET A 1 8.11 -0.21 -6.97
C MET A 1 7.47 0.91 -7.76
N THR A 2 6.80 0.56 -8.85
CA THR A 2 6.08 1.50 -9.72
C THR A 2 4.71 1.84 -9.12
N PRO A 3 4.05 2.94 -9.57
CA PRO A 3 2.69 3.28 -9.16
C PRO A 3 1.69 2.13 -9.33
N LYS A 4 1.77 1.43 -10.47
CA LYS A 4 0.91 0.29 -10.81
C LYS A 4 1.16 -0.89 -9.87
N GLU A 5 2.42 -1.26 -9.66
CA GLU A 5 2.79 -2.32 -8.71
C GLU A 5 2.29 -2.02 -7.29
N PHE A 6 2.39 -0.77 -6.84
CA PHE A 6 1.90 -0.37 -5.52
C PHE A 6 0.37 -0.48 -5.41
N ALA A 7 -0.36 -0.06 -6.45
CA ALA A 7 -1.82 -0.17 -6.49
C ALA A 7 -2.28 -1.62 -6.45
N GLU A 8 -1.62 -2.50 -7.21
CA GLU A 8 -1.88 -3.95 -7.21
C GLU A 8 -1.54 -4.58 -5.85
N ALA A 9 -0.41 -4.21 -5.25
CA ALA A 9 -0.03 -4.68 -3.92
C ALA A 9 -1.06 -4.27 -2.86
N ARG A 10 -1.53 -3.01 -2.86
CA ARG A 10 -2.62 -2.59 -1.98
C ARG A 10 -3.88 -3.40 -2.23
N ALA A 11 -4.29 -3.58 -3.50
CA ALA A 11 -5.49 -4.35 -3.82
C ALA A 11 -5.44 -5.78 -3.24
N LYS A 12 -4.27 -6.44 -3.29
CA LYS A 12 -4.06 -7.77 -2.69
C LYS A 12 -4.24 -7.80 -1.17
N THR A 13 -3.97 -6.69 -0.46
CA THR A 13 -4.24 -6.60 0.99
C THR A 13 -5.73 -6.53 1.33
N GLY A 14 -6.61 -6.27 0.36
CA GLY A 14 -8.04 -6.02 0.58
C GLY A 14 -8.37 -4.67 1.25
N LEU A 15 -7.36 -3.86 1.58
CA LEU A 15 -7.54 -2.58 2.27
C LEU A 15 -7.83 -1.45 1.28
N SER A 16 -8.78 -0.57 1.60
CA SER A 16 -8.96 0.70 0.87
C SER A 16 -7.77 1.65 1.11
N THR A 17 -7.59 2.66 0.25
CA THR A 17 -6.53 3.68 0.45
C THR A 17 -6.67 4.42 1.77
N ALA A 18 -7.89 4.66 2.25
CA ALA A 18 -8.14 5.26 3.56
C ALA A 18 -7.76 4.32 4.70
N LYS A 19 -8.13 3.04 4.60
CA LYS A 19 -7.82 2.06 5.66
C LYS A 19 -6.34 1.74 5.75
N LEU A 20 -5.65 1.65 4.61
CA LEU A 20 -4.20 1.49 4.59
C LEU A 20 -3.50 2.70 5.22
N ALA A 21 -3.95 3.92 4.91
CA ALA A 21 -3.40 5.13 5.52
C ALA A 21 -3.63 5.20 7.04
N GLU A 22 -4.81 4.77 7.51
CA GLU A 22 -5.12 4.65 8.93
C GLU A 22 -4.21 3.63 9.61
N LEU A 23 -4.05 2.43 9.01
CA LEU A 23 -3.19 1.37 9.51
C LEU A 23 -1.72 1.81 9.62
N TRP A 24 -1.23 2.57 8.65
CA TRP A 24 0.13 3.11 8.64
C TRP A 24 0.29 4.41 9.43
N ASN A 25 -0.76 4.87 10.13
CA ASN A 25 -0.77 6.09 10.92
C ASN A 25 -0.26 7.33 10.14
N MET A 26 -0.65 7.46 8.87
CA MET A 26 -0.20 8.55 7.98
C MET A 26 -0.92 9.89 8.24
N GLY A 27 -1.81 9.94 9.23
CA GLY A 27 -2.62 11.11 9.57
C GLY A 27 -3.70 11.46 8.54
N LYS A 28 -4.33 12.64 8.73
CA LYS A 28 -5.53 13.09 7.99
C LYS A 28 -5.42 13.02 6.46
N ASN A 29 -4.23 13.24 5.92
CA ASN A 29 -3.99 13.30 4.47
C ASN A 29 -3.40 12.01 3.88
N GLY A 30 -3.20 10.95 4.69
CA GLY A 30 -2.54 9.73 4.26
C GLY A 30 -3.20 9.06 3.05
N GLY A 31 -4.54 9.01 3.02
CA GLY A 31 -5.26 8.44 1.88
C GLY A 31 -5.04 9.22 0.58
N ARG A 32 -4.86 10.54 0.64
CA ARG A 32 -4.48 11.36 -0.53
C ARG A 32 -3.06 11.07 -0.98
N THR A 33 -2.13 10.90 -0.03
CA THR A 33 -0.74 10.52 -0.34
C THR A 33 -0.68 9.18 -1.06
N ILE A 34 -1.40 8.17 -0.57
CA ILE A 34 -1.48 6.85 -1.22
C ILE A 34 -2.04 6.96 -2.63
N ARG A 35 -3.15 7.69 -2.85
CA ARG A 35 -3.70 7.90 -4.20
C ARG A 35 -2.71 8.58 -5.15
N ARG A 36 -1.89 9.52 -4.65
CA ARG A 36 -0.86 10.17 -5.48
C ARG A 36 0.28 9.22 -5.86
N TRP A 37 0.63 8.28 -4.98
CA TRP A 37 1.56 7.20 -5.29
C TRP A 37 1.01 6.27 -6.36
N GLU A 38 -0.23 5.80 -6.21
CA GLU A 38 -0.89 4.91 -7.17
C GLU A 38 -1.12 5.56 -8.55
N ALA A 39 -1.40 6.87 -8.58
CA ALA A 39 -1.56 7.63 -9.82
C ALA A 39 -0.23 8.06 -10.46
N GLY A 40 0.92 7.84 -9.79
CA GLY A 40 2.23 8.28 -10.27
C GLY A 40 2.46 9.80 -10.24
N HIS A 41 1.64 10.55 -9.52
CA HIS A 41 1.83 11.99 -9.35
C HIS A 41 3.08 12.33 -8.52
N VAL A 42 3.48 11.43 -7.63
CA VAL A 42 4.75 11.49 -6.89
C VAL A 42 5.30 10.07 -6.75
N PRO A 43 6.63 9.90 -6.68
CA PRO A 43 7.23 8.59 -6.51
C PRO A 43 6.79 7.95 -5.19
N VAL A 44 6.65 6.62 -5.22
CA VAL A 44 6.32 5.82 -4.04
C VAL A 44 7.46 5.92 -3.03
N ASN A 45 7.13 6.15 -1.76
CA ASN A 45 8.13 6.13 -0.70
C ASN A 45 8.76 4.71 -0.59
N PRO A 46 10.09 4.56 -0.58
CA PRO A 46 10.75 3.25 -0.48
C PRO A 46 10.33 2.43 0.75
N ILE A 47 10.10 3.07 1.90
CA ILE A 47 9.61 2.44 3.13
C ILE A 47 8.20 1.92 2.91
N ALA A 48 7.31 2.71 2.30
CA ALA A 48 5.96 2.28 1.98
C ALA A 48 5.95 1.08 1.03
N ALA A 49 6.84 1.08 0.02
CA ALA A 49 7.02 -0.04 -0.90
C ALA A 49 7.51 -1.31 -0.20
N TYR A 50 8.42 -1.18 0.76
CA TYR A 50 8.86 -2.30 1.59
C TYR A 50 7.73 -2.84 2.47
N CYS A 51 7.02 -1.96 3.19
CA CYS A 51 5.92 -2.34 4.06
C CYS A 51 4.79 -3.06 3.32
N ILE A 52 4.35 -2.56 2.16
CA ILE A 52 3.27 -3.21 1.41
C ILE A 52 3.71 -4.57 0.87
N THR A 53 4.99 -4.72 0.50
CA THR A 53 5.56 -6.00 0.06
C THR A 53 5.57 -7.03 1.18
N LEU A 54 5.91 -6.61 2.41
CA LEU A 54 5.84 -7.48 3.58
C LEU A 54 4.40 -7.91 3.89
N MET A 55 3.44 -6.98 3.82
CA MET A 55 2.02 -7.28 4.09
C MET A 55 1.50 -8.36 3.14
N ILE A 56 1.70 -8.22 1.82
CA ILE A 56 1.24 -9.22 0.85
C ILE A 56 1.99 -10.55 0.98
N SER A 57 3.28 -10.52 1.34
CA SER A 57 4.07 -11.74 1.58
C SER A 57 3.59 -12.54 2.80
N GLN A 58 2.94 -11.87 3.76
CA GLN A 58 2.32 -12.54 4.91
C GLN A 58 0.92 -13.06 4.57
N THR A 59 0.13 -12.29 3.82
CA THR A 59 -1.19 -12.74 3.33
C THR A 59 -1.09 -14.04 2.53
N ASP A 60 -0.09 -14.18 1.67
CA ASP A 60 0.12 -15.41 0.88
C ASP A 60 0.43 -16.64 1.76
N LYS A 61 1.14 -16.43 2.89
CA LYS A 61 1.46 -17.50 3.85
C LYS A 61 0.24 -17.93 4.67
N GLU A 62 -0.68 -17.02 4.96
CA GLU A 62 -1.92 -17.31 5.68
C GLU A 62 -2.95 -18.02 4.80
N GLN A 63 -2.97 -17.76 3.48
CA GLN A 63 -3.85 -18.44 2.54
C GLN A 63 -3.43 -19.88 2.21
N THR A 64 -2.18 -20.26 2.52
CA THR A 64 -1.63 -21.60 2.23
C THR A 64 -1.68 -22.54 3.44
N LYS A 65 -2.17 -22.07 4.60
CA LYS A 65 -2.40 -22.88 5.81
C LYS A 65 -3.86 -23.24 5.97
#